data_AF-A0A5N3P2W9-F1
#
_entry.id   AF-A0A5N3P2W9-F1
#
_cell.length_a   1.000
_cell.length_b   1.000
_cell.length_c   1.000
_cell.angle_alpha   90.00
_cell.angle_beta   90.00
_cell.angle_gamma   90.00
#
_symmetry.space_group_name_H-M   'P 1'
#
loop_
_entity.id
_entity.type
_entity.pdbx_description
1 polymer ?
#
loop_
_entity_poly.entity_id
_entity_poly.type
_entity_poly.pdbx_seq_one_letter_code
_entity_poly.pdbx_strand_id
1 'polypeptide(L)' 'FGTVRARAGFAFDRALIYATGGFAYGDIGAGSTAFVAPDGTIFAGSSNGTNTGWVLGGGLEYAFTNNLTAKIEGLYV' A
#
# COMPACT_ATOMS: atom_id res chain seq x y z
N PHE A 1 -1.67 14.30 -1.13
CA PHE A 1 -1.60 12.82 -1.11
C PHE A 1 -0.14 12.43 -1.02
N GLY A 2 0.21 11.53 -0.09
CA GLY A 2 1.60 11.16 0.14
C GLY A 2 1.71 9.68 0.50
N THR A 3 2.69 9.02 -0.10
CA THR A 3 3.04 7.64 0.22
C THR A 3 4.45 7.61 0.76
N VAL A 4 4.62 7.06 1.96
CA VAL A 4 5.94 6.77 2.53
C VAL A 4 6.16 5.27 2.41
N ARG A 5 7.25 4.86 1.77
CA ARG A 5 7.66 3.45 1.70
C ARG A 5 9.10 3.33 2.15
N ALA A 6 9.33 2.51 3.16
CA ALA A 6 10.65 2.18 3.68
C ALA A 6 10.99 0.72 3.36
N ARG A 7 12.28 0.47 3.10
CA ARG A 7 12.83 -0.88 2.99
C ARG A 7 14.05 -1.01 3.88
N ALA A 8 14.13 -2.10 4.63
CA ALA A 8 15.28 -2.43 5.46
C ALA A 8 15.57 -3.92 5.34
N GLY A 9 16.84 -4.28 5.27
CA GLY A 9 17.24 -5.67 5.14
C GLY A 9 18.67 -5.88 5.57
N PHE A 10 19.00 -7.13 5.88
CA PHE A 10 20.31 -7.56 6.30
C PHE A 10 20.80 -8.67 5.38
N ALA A 11 22.03 -8.50 4.88
CA ALA A 11 22.74 -9.51 4.10
C ALA A 11 23.72 -10.26 5.00
N PHE A 12 23.60 -11.58 5.07
CA PHE A 12 24.48 -12.48 5.79
C PHE A 12 25.05 -13.52 4.83
N ASP A 13 26.34 -13.42 4.52
CA ASP A 13 27.09 -14.34 3.63
C ASP A 13 26.44 -14.44 2.24
N ARG A 14 25.44 -15.31 2.10
CA ARG A 14 24.70 -15.62 0.88
C ARG A 14 23.19 -15.43 1.02
N ALA A 15 22.70 -15.07 2.20
CA ALA A 15 21.29 -14.84 2.49
C ALA A 15 21.03 -13.34 2.64
N LEU A 16 20.06 -12.78 1.92
CA LEU A 16 19.56 -11.43 2.11
C LEU A 16 18.12 -11.51 2.61
N ILE A 17 17.90 -11.07 3.84
CA ILE A 17 16.56 -10.96 4.42
C ILE A 17 16.17 -9.49 4.36
N TYR A 18 15.03 -9.17 3.75
CA TYR A 18 14.54 -7.80 3.70
C TYR A 18 13.05 -7.73 4.01
N ALA A 19 12.69 -6.64 4.70
CA ALA A 19 11.32 -6.25 4.93
C ALA A 19 11.06 -4.90 4.28
N THR A 20 9.85 -4.74 3.78
CA THR A 20 9.33 -3.54 3.15
C THR A 20 8.03 -3.18 3.83
N GLY A 21 7.88 -1.91 4.15
CA GLY A 21 6.66 -1.37 4.76
C GLY A 21 6.34 -0.05 4.12
N GLY A 22 5.08 0.20 3.85
CA GLY A 22 4.62 1.47 3.33
C GLY A 22 3.33 1.91 3.98
N PHE A 23 3.19 3.21 4.15
CA PHE A 23 1.98 3.86 4.61
C PHE A 23 1.58 4.93 3.59
N ALA A 24 0.34 4.86 3.14
CA ALA A 24 -0.25 5.79 2.22
C ALA A 24 -1.35 6.56 2.94
N TYR A 25 -1.32 7.89 2.84
CA TYR A 25 -2.42 8.74 3.25
C TYR A 25 -2.81 9.67 2.12
N GLY A 26 -4.09 9.62 1.76
CA GLY A 26 -4.65 10.41 0.69
C GLY A 26 -6.02 10.91 1.08
N ASP A 27 -6.24 12.21 0.94
CA ASP A 27 -7.59 12.74 0.94
C ASP A 27 -8.18 12.42 -0.43
N ILE A 28 -9.12 11.48 -0.47
CA ILE A 28 -9.91 11.26 -1.69
C ILE A 28 -10.96 12.36 -1.66
N GLY A 29 -10.76 13.38 -2.49
CA GLY A 29 -11.63 14.55 -2.58
C GLY A 29 -13.09 14.14 -2.60
N ALA A 30 -13.87 14.81 -1.76
CA ALA A 30 -15.25 14.46 -1.44
C ALA A 30 -16.07 14.14 -2.68
N GLY A 31 -16.64 12.92 -2.71
CA GLY A 31 -17.71 12.59 -3.63
C GLY A 31 -18.95 13.35 -3.21
N SER A 32 -19.35 14.35 -3.98
CA SER A 32 -20.61 15.07 -3.79
C SER A 32 -21.72 14.29 -4.49
N THR A 33 -22.62 13.67 -3.73
CA THR A 33 -23.81 13.02 -4.29
C THR A 33 -25.02 13.91 -4.05
N ALA A 34 -25.74 14.25 -5.10
CA ALA A 34 -27.02 14.96 -5.01
C ALA A 34 -28.14 14.07 -5.55
N PHE A 35 -29.21 13.93 -4.77
CA PHE A 35 -30.43 13.26 -5.18
C PHE A 35 -31.58 14.27 -5.25
N VAL A 36 -32.38 14.19 -6.31
CA VAL A 36 -33.58 15.01 -6.47
C VAL A 36 -34.78 14.10 -6.29
N ALA A 37 -35.59 14.37 -5.27
CA ALA A 37 -36.81 13.63 -5.02
C ALA A 37 -37.93 14.07 -5.99
N PRO A 38 -38.95 13.21 -6.21
CA PRO A 38 -40.03 13.49 -7.15
C PRO A 38 -40.85 14.76 -6.84
N ASP A 39 -40.81 15.24 -5.59
CA ASP A 39 -41.44 16.48 -5.14
C ASP A 39 -40.56 17.73 -5.38
N GLY A 40 -39.38 17.56 -5.99
CA GLY A 40 -38.45 18.63 -6.31
C GLY A 40 -37.48 18.99 -5.19
N THR A 41 -37.52 18.28 -4.05
CA THR A 41 -36.55 18.50 -2.97
C THR A 41 -35.16 17.96 -3.35
N ILE A 42 -34.12 18.73 -3.05
CA ILE A 42 -32.72 18.39 -3.36
C ILE A 42 -32.02 17.98 -2.07
N PHE A 43 -31.50 16.75 -2.05
CA PHE A 43 -30.68 16.22 -0.96
C PHE A 43 -29.23 16.16 -1.43
N ALA A 44 -28.36 16.97 -0.82
CA ALA A 44 -26.92 16.95 -1.08
C ALA A 44 -26.19 16.31 0.10
N GLY A 45 -25.45 15.24 -0.18
CA GLY A 45 -24.55 14.60 0.77
C GLY A 45 -23.10 14.79 0.34
N SER A 46 -22.27 15.33 1.22
CA SER A 46 -20.82 15.37 1.02
C SER A 46 -20.16 14.30 1.89
N SER A 47 -19.44 13.38 1.27
CA SER A 47 -18.63 12.39 1.99
C SER A 47 -17.17 12.80 1.91
N ASN A 48 -16.61 13.34 3.00
CA ASN A 48 -15.16 13.53 3.14
C ASN A 48 -14.57 12.27 3.78
N GLY A 49 -13.82 11.50 2.98
CA GLY A 49 -13.14 10.30 3.45
C GLY A 49 -11.64 10.45 3.30
N THR A 50 -10.93 10.69 4.40
CA THR A 50 -9.48 10.53 4.42
C THR A 50 -9.19 9.03 4.36
N ASN A 51 -8.58 8.58 3.26
CA ASN A 51 -8.28 7.18 3.04
C ASN A 51 -6.83 6.91 3.42
N THR A 52 -6.64 5.99 4.37
CA THR A 52 -5.32 5.55 4.81
C THR A 52 -5.15 4.08 4.48
N GLY A 53 -4.09 3.75 3.74
CA GLY A 53 -3.71 2.38 3.40
C GLY A 53 -2.33 2.05 3.93
N TRP A 54 -2.10 0.78 4.25
CA TRP A 54 -0.79 0.28 4.63
C TRP A 54 -0.43 -0.93 3.78
N VAL A 55 0.85 -1.15 3.58
CA VAL A 55 1.39 -2.31 2.87
C VAL A 55 2.58 -2.86 3.65
N LEU A 56 2.66 -4.18 3.78
CA LEU A 56 3.80 -4.87 4.35
C LEU A 56 4.22 -6.01 3.44
N GLY A 57 5.51 -6.12 3.19
CA GLY A 57 6.07 -7.15 2.31
C GLY A 57 7.40 -7.62 2.88
N GLY A 58 7.69 -8.90 2.73
CA GLY A 58 8.94 -9.49 3.16
C GLY A 58 9.52 -10.36 2.06
N GLY A 59 10.83 -10.37 1.96
CA GLY A 59 11.54 -11.26 1.06
C GLY A 59 12.74 -11.89 1.76
N LEU A 60 12.99 -13.14 1.42
CA LEU A 60 14.23 -13.82 1.75
C LEU A 60 14.84 -14.28 0.44
N GLU A 61 16.04 -13.81 0.18
CA GLU A 61 16.85 -14.21 -0.97
C GLU A 61 18.02 -15.04 -0.47
N TYR A 62 18.30 -16.16 -1.12
CA TYR A 62 19.42 -17.03 -0.79
C TYR A 62 20.19 -17.41 -2.05
N ALA A 63 21.47 -17.05 -2.08
CA ALA A 63 22.40 -17.40 -3.14
C ALA A 63 22.91 -18.84 -2.94
N PHE A 64 22.50 -19.76 -3.81
CA PHE A 64 22.94 -21.15 -3.79
C PHE A 64 24.28 -21.36 -4.52
N THR A 65 24.65 -20.52 -5.50
CA THR A 65 25.97 -20.49 -6.19
C THR A 65 26.35 -19.04 -6.50
N ASN A 66 27.64 -18.70 -6.76
CA ASN A 66 28.06 -17.35 -7.20
C ASN A 66 27.32 -16.82 -8.45
N ASN A 67 26.61 -17.70 -9.16
CA ASN A 67 25.85 -17.41 -10.36
C ASN A 67 24.37 -17.84 -10.29
N LEU A 68 23.92 -18.39 -9.16
CA LEU A 68 22.56 -18.91 -9.01
C LEU A 68 21.97 -18.48 -7.67
N THR A 69 20.97 -17.60 -7.74
CA THR A 69 20.25 -17.05 -6.59
C THR A 69 18.80 -17.52 -6.62
N ALA A 70 18.29 -18.04 -5.50
CA ALA A 70 16.88 -18.33 -5.33
C ALA A 70 16.25 -17.21 -4.50
N LYS A 71 15.18 -16.61 -5.01
CA LYS A 71 14.44 -15.53 -4.37
C LYS A 71 13.04 -16.01 -4.02
N ILE A 72 12.65 -15.89 -2.75
CA ILE A 72 11.28 -16.14 -2.30
C ILE A 72 10.68 -14.79 -1.89
N GLU A 73 9.62 -14.38 -2.58
CA GLU A 73 8.90 -13.13 -2.32
C GLU A 73 7.51 -13.42 -1.77
N GLY A 74 7.21 -12.87 -0.59
CA GLY A 74 5.86 -12.86 -0.01
C GLY A 74 5.32 -11.44 -0.01
N LEU A 75 4.33 -11.17 -0.86
CA LEU A 75 3.68 -9.86 -0.96
C LEU A 75 2.27 -9.97 -0.39
N TYR A 76 2.00 -9.21 0.68
CA TYR A 76 0.66 -9.06 1.26
C TYR A 76 0.22 -7.61 1.02
N VAL A 77 -0.87 -7.43 0.27
CA VAL A 77 -1.47 -6.13 -0.10
C VAL A 77 -2.74 -5.93 0.70
#